data_AF-A0A3B3H5Z9-F1
#
_entry.id   AF-A0A3B3H5Z9-F1
#
_cell.length_a   1.000
_cell.length_b   1.000
_cell.length_c   1.000
_cell.angle_alpha   90.00
_cell.angle_beta   90.00
_cell.angle_gamma   90.00
#
_symmetry.space_group_name_H-M   'P 1'
#
loop_
_entity.id
_entity.type
_entity.pdbx_description
1 polymer ?
#
loop_
_entity_poly.entity_id
_entity_poly.type
_entity_poly.pdbx_seq_one_letter_code
_entity_poly.pdbx_strand_id
1 'polypeptide(L)'
;VKFIVDSLDPAMELGVDTAPLKSLQEDQLLFVFPSAQGTWTQQERKRSYKMFKRGTFKDATAAGPLGSVRGRTGSIQMEMEQASVQRHGFNEALSETISLHRRPPEARHPECFGEKYSEILPSASVVICFHEEPWSTLMRTVHSVLDTSPRQYLQEVLLVDDLSQNRHLKARLGSYVSGLDGVRLIHSTRRLGVGGCRTMAAAKAKGQVLVFMDSHCECHEGWLEPLLERVSQDRSRVVSPVMDVIDWKTFQYNATQWPVRGVFDWRLDFYWELNPPLQEIPPEEAVLPLQSPALGGGVLAIDRNFFQSVGAYDPGMLLWGAEQIELSIRVWSCGGSMEVVPCSRVAHLSRHHLPYIFPDQEMLRRNKIRVADIWMDAYKKIYYRRDTLAHLIKQVCGPEERLRLKRSLGCRNFHWFLSTVYPQLYVPQDKLALSGEVRHTHICHVCFSLCSSTLLCFCYSCTMWALATVQTTPGRNNSRGPLSGQLVHQQSQMCVEAVQQAGLLQSKTGEVHKPTAGGLYLKPCTRHPRQQWHFEQLVAPKGN
;
A
#
# COMPACT_ATOMS: atom_id res chain seq x y z
N VAL A 1 37.42 2.95 0.60
CA VAL A 1 36.51 3.09 1.77
C VAL A 1 35.54 1.93 1.70
N LYS A 2 35.14 1.32 2.82
CA LYS A 2 34.22 0.17 2.84
C LYS A 2 32.79 0.71 3.03
N PHE A 3 31.85 0.40 2.14
CA PHE A 3 30.49 0.96 2.12
C PHE A 3 29.47 -0.16 2.24
N ILE A 4 28.46 0.03 3.09
CA ILE A 4 27.56 -1.01 3.56
C ILE A 4 26.11 -0.57 3.20
N VAL A 5 25.36 -1.30 2.34
CA VAL A 5 23.89 -1.16 2.06
C VAL A 5 23.06 -2.40 2.46
N ASP A 6 22.43 -2.43 3.63
CA ASP A 6 21.81 -3.67 4.16
C ASP A 6 20.28 -3.65 4.10
N SER A 7 19.74 -4.82 3.81
CA SER A 7 18.40 -5.33 4.15
C SER A 7 18.57 -6.86 4.27
N LEU A 8 17.67 -7.58 4.95
CA LEU A 8 17.71 -9.04 5.23
C LEU A 8 16.30 -9.66 5.06
N ASP A 9 16.11 -10.77 4.31
CA ASP A 9 16.23 -12.20 4.72
C ASP A 9 15.66 -13.20 3.64
N PRO A 10 15.57 -14.54 3.85
CA PRO A 10 16.47 -15.63 3.40
C PRO A 10 16.03 -16.48 2.17
N ALA A 11 16.99 -17.32 1.72
CA ALA A 11 16.87 -18.61 1.00
C ALA A 11 17.08 -18.68 -0.53
N MET A 12 18.06 -19.52 -0.90
CA MET A 12 18.54 -19.96 -2.22
C MET A 12 17.56 -20.96 -2.90
N GLU A 13 17.51 -21.20 -4.21
CA GLU A 13 18.50 -21.85 -5.13
C GLU A 13 17.83 -21.93 -6.54
N LEU A 14 18.41 -21.59 -7.71
CA LEU A 14 19.27 -22.41 -8.61
C LEU A 14 19.44 -21.71 -10.00
N GLY A 15 20.66 -21.71 -10.58
CA GLY A 15 20.91 -21.85 -12.03
C GLY A 15 21.06 -20.61 -12.95
N VAL A 16 22.29 -20.39 -13.45
CA VAL A 16 22.85 -19.33 -14.36
C VAL A 16 22.11 -19.27 -15.73
N ASP A 17 21.86 -18.12 -16.41
CA ASP A 17 22.82 -17.30 -17.17
C ASP A 17 22.22 -15.93 -17.65
N THR A 18 22.99 -14.84 -17.51
CA THR A 18 22.72 -13.42 -17.89
C THR A 18 21.26 -12.91 -17.83
N ALA A 19 20.86 -12.32 -16.69
CA ALA A 19 19.51 -11.75 -16.51
C ALA A 19 19.48 -10.19 -16.55
N PRO A 20 18.51 -9.56 -17.24
CA PRO A 20 18.13 -8.17 -16.99
C PRO A 20 17.39 -8.08 -15.66
N LEU A 21 17.75 -7.11 -14.79
CA LEU A 21 17.20 -6.82 -13.45
C LEU A 21 15.84 -7.49 -13.11
N LYS A 22 15.90 -8.80 -12.89
CA LYS A 22 14.84 -9.66 -12.40
C LYS A 22 15.53 -10.61 -11.44
N SER A 23 14.99 -10.65 -10.23
CA SER A 23 15.55 -11.21 -9.00
C SER A 23 16.80 -10.49 -8.46
N LEU A 24 16.60 -9.28 -7.94
CA LEU A 24 17.29 -8.91 -6.70
C LEU A 24 16.26 -9.10 -5.58
N GLN A 25 16.49 -10.10 -4.73
CA GLN A 25 15.98 -10.07 -3.36
C GLN A 25 16.61 -8.85 -2.69
N GLU A 26 15.82 -8.20 -1.86
CA GLU A 26 15.92 -6.78 -1.52
C GLU A 26 17.06 -6.44 -0.57
N ASP A 27 18.20 -7.11 -0.64
CA ASP A 27 19.23 -7.10 0.38
C ASP A 27 20.59 -6.99 -0.28
N GLN A 28 21.53 -6.32 0.38
CA GLN A 28 22.99 -6.47 0.25
C GLN A 28 23.81 -5.33 -0.36
N LEU A 29 24.98 -5.21 0.28
CA LEU A 29 25.67 -3.98 0.56
C LEU A 29 26.52 -3.42 -0.60
N LEU A 30 26.31 -2.16 -1.02
CA LEU A 30 27.09 -1.56 -2.11
C LEU A 30 28.42 -1.00 -1.59
N PHE A 31 29.55 -1.59 -2.00
CA PHE A 31 30.92 -1.10 -1.70
C PHE A 31 31.49 -0.25 -2.86
N VAL A 32 32.40 0.70 -2.59
CA VAL A 32 33.21 1.40 -3.61
C VAL A 32 34.69 1.04 -3.41
N PHE A 33 35.27 0.29 -4.35
CA PHE A 33 36.68 -0.10 -4.31
C PHE A 33 37.58 0.78 -5.19
N PRO A 34 38.83 1.06 -4.78
CA PRO A 34 39.91 1.44 -5.69
C PRO A 34 40.49 0.17 -6.35
N SER A 35 40.71 0.24 -7.65
CA SER A 35 41.10 -0.88 -8.53
C SER A 35 42.46 -1.52 -8.20
N ALA A 36 42.49 -2.86 -8.14
CA ALA A 36 43.69 -3.67 -8.37
C ALA A 36 43.29 -5.04 -8.99
N GLN A 37 44.13 -5.52 -9.92
CA GLN A 37 43.88 -6.61 -10.88
C GLN A 37 44.08 -8.02 -10.29
N GLY A 38 43.34 -9.01 -10.83
CA GLY A 38 43.63 -10.43 -10.66
C GLY A 38 42.62 -11.33 -11.40
N THR A 39 43.07 -11.96 -12.50
CA THR A 39 42.38 -12.98 -13.32
C THR A 39 42.36 -14.35 -12.65
N TRP A 40 41.41 -15.24 -12.96
CA TRP A 40 41.58 -16.67 -13.36
C TRP A 40 40.20 -17.39 -13.48
N THR A 41 40.18 -18.47 -14.24
CA THR A 41 39.09 -19.10 -15.05
C THR A 41 38.66 -20.49 -14.58
N GLN A 42 37.42 -20.96 -14.87
CA GLN A 42 37.05 -22.32 -15.38
C GLN A 42 35.50 -22.57 -15.39
N GLN A 43 34.87 -22.87 -16.54
CA GLN A 43 34.52 -24.18 -17.16
C GLN A 43 33.21 -24.85 -16.66
N GLU A 44 32.18 -24.84 -17.52
CA GLU A 44 30.88 -25.50 -17.35
C GLU A 44 30.82 -26.92 -17.98
N ARG A 45 29.96 -27.78 -17.42
CA ARG A 45 29.49 -29.03 -18.04
C ARG A 45 27.96 -29.13 -17.97
N LYS A 46 27.33 -29.16 -19.14
CA LYS A 46 25.88 -29.36 -19.39
C LYS A 46 25.41 -30.77 -19.03
N ARG A 47 24.21 -30.89 -18.45
CA ARG A 47 23.27 -32.02 -18.66
C ARG A 47 21.82 -31.54 -18.70
N SER A 48 21.04 -32.17 -19.58
CA SER A 48 19.68 -31.82 -20.00
C SER A 48 18.70 -32.88 -19.51
N TYR A 49 17.48 -32.48 -19.11
CA TYR A 49 16.32 -33.38 -19.04
C TYR A 49 15.03 -32.66 -19.49
N LYS A 50 14.28 -33.34 -20.37
CA LYS A 50 12.96 -32.99 -20.90
C LYS A 50 11.86 -33.50 -19.95
N MET A 51 10.77 -32.75 -19.80
CA MET A 51 9.58 -33.19 -19.05
C MET A 51 8.33 -33.26 -19.95
N PHE A 52 7.58 -34.36 -19.77
CA PHE A 52 6.40 -34.80 -20.52
C PHE A 52 5.14 -33.98 -20.17
N LYS A 53 4.28 -33.70 -21.17
CA LYS A 53 2.91 -33.21 -20.99
C LYS A 53 1.90 -34.36 -21.01
N ARG A 54 0.93 -34.33 -20.10
CA ARG A 54 -0.35 -35.06 -20.07
C ARG A 54 -1.35 -34.10 -19.41
N GLY A 55 -2.60 -33.91 -19.76
CA GLY A 55 -3.52 -34.46 -20.75
C GLY A 55 -4.88 -33.85 -20.36
N THR A 56 -5.61 -33.34 -21.34
CA THR A 56 -6.90 -32.63 -21.21
C THR A 56 -8.04 -33.50 -20.71
N PHE A 57 -8.97 -32.92 -19.94
CA PHE A 57 -10.35 -33.41 -19.80
C PHE A 57 -11.35 -32.30 -20.17
N LYS A 58 -12.36 -32.68 -20.96
CA LYS A 58 -13.50 -31.90 -21.44
C LYS A 58 -14.75 -32.27 -20.65
N ASP A 59 -15.68 -31.31 -20.54
CA ASP A 59 -17.15 -31.37 -20.71
C ASP A 59 -17.82 -30.34 -19.77
N ALA A 60 -18.91 -29.63 -20.09
CA ALA A 60 -19.68 -29.42 -21.31
C ALA A 60 -20.53 -28.14 -21.09
N THR A 61 -20.60 -27.26 -22.10
CA THR A 61 -21.54 -26.13 -22.16
C THR A 61 -22.71 -26.47 -23.06
N ALA A 62 -23.94 -26.28 -22.58
CA ALA A 62 -25.14 -26.26 -23.40
C ALA A 62 -25.53 -24.81 -23.72
N ALA A 63 -25.47 -24.42 -24.99
CA ALA A 63 -26.29 -23.36 -25.59
C ALA A 63 -26.23 -23.49 -27.13
N GLY A 64 -27.37 -23.89 -27.72
CA GLY A 64 -27.62 -23.89 -29.17
C GLY A 64 -28.05 -22.51 -29.71
N PRO A 65 -28.27 -22.35 -31.03
CA PRO A 65 -27.50 -21.33 -31.74
C PRO A 65 -28.27 -20.31 -32.60
N LEU A 66 -27.48 -19.35 -33.11
CA LEU A 66 -27.58 -18.52 -34.32
C LEU A 66 -28.32 -17.16 -34.29
N GLY A 67 -27.54 -16.12 -34.64
CA GLY A 67 -27.99 -14.79 -35.03
C GLY A 67 -26.84 -13.79 -35.05
N SER A 68 -26.18 -13.62 -36.21
CA SER A 68 -24.97 -12.80 -36.39
C SER A 68 -25.23 -11.30 -36.22
N VAL A 69 -24.96 -10.76 -35.01
CA VAL A 69 -24.77 -9.33 -34.73
C VAL A 69 -23.65 -9.20 -33.68
N ARG A 70 -22.41 -9.60 -34.02
CA ARG A 70 -21.29 -9.64 -33.05
C ARG A 70 -20.17 -8.62 -33.29
N GLY A 71 -20.29 -7.76 -34.32
CA GLY A 71 -19.22 -6.82 -34.67
C GLY A 71 -19.31 -5.43 -34.01
N ARG A 72 -20.51 -4.85 -33.87
CA ARG A 72 -20.70 -3.46 -33.40
C ARG A 72 -20.98 -3.34 -31.90
N THR A 73 -21.58 -4.36 -31.29
CA THR A 73 -21.88 -4.39 -29.85
C THR A 73 -20.63 -4.59 -29.01
N GLY A 74 -19.65 -5.34 -29.51
CA GLY A 74 -18.36 -5.55 -28.82
C GLY A 74 -17.50 -4.29 -28.74
N SER A 75 -17.50 -3.44 -29.78
CA SER A 75 -16.71 -2.20 -29.78
C SER A 75 -17.28 -1.14 -28.84
N ILE A 76 -18.60 -0.96 -28.82
CA ILE A 76 -19.27 0.00 -27.92
C ILE A 76 -19.09 -0.42 -26.46
N GLN A 77 -19.24 -1.72 -26.17
CA GLN A 77 -19.02 -2.25 -24.83
C GLN A 77 -17.58 -2.01 -24.35
N MET A 78 -16.58 -2.28 -25.21
CA MET A 78 -15.18 -2.01 -24.88
C MET A 78 -14.91 -0.51 -24.61
N GLU A 79 -15.49 0.38 -25.41
CA GLU A 79 -15.35 1.84 -25.21
C GLU A 79 -15.97 2.30 -23.88
N MET A 80 -17.15 1.77 -23.52
CA MET A 80 -17.81 2.06 -22.24
C MET A 80 -16.99 1.54 -21.04
N GLU A 81 -16.44 0.33 -21.14
CA GLU A 81 -15.54 -0.23 -20.13
C GLU A 81 -14.30 0.64 -19.96
N GLN A 82 -13.64 1.03 -21.05
CA GLN A 82 -12.45 1.88 -21.01
C GLN A 82 -12.73 3.26 -20.41
N ALA A 83 -13.86 3.89 -20.79
CA ALA A 83 -14.28 5.16 -20.23
C ALA A 83 -14.58 5.05 -18.71
N SER A 84 -15.20 3.96 -18.28
CA SER A 84 -15.47 3.71 -16.86
C SER A 84 -14.20 3.53 -16.04
N VAL A 85 -13.21 2.81 -16.59
CA VAL A 85 -11.90 2.62 -15.94
C VAL A 85 -11.19 3.95 -15.81
N GLN A 86 -11.19 4.80 -16.85
CA GLN A 86 -10.57 6.13 -16.78
C GLN A 86 -11.24 7.04 -15.74
N ARG A 87 -12.55 6.90 -15.53
CA ARG A 87 -13.30 7.74 -14.60
C ARG A 87 -13.23 7.26 -13.16
N HIS A 88 -13.38 5.97 -12.95
CA HIS A 88 -13.56 5.38 -11.61
C HIS A 88 -12.37 4.52 -11.16
N GLY A 89 -11.40 4.26 -12.02
CA GLY A 89 -10.27 3.39 -11.74
C GLY A 89 -10.63 1.90 -11.78
N PHE A 90 -11.84 1.53 -12.21
CA PHE A 90 -12.33 0.16 -12.31
C PHE A 90 -13.43 0.02 -13.37
N ASN A 91 -13.75 -1.23 -13.74
CA ASN A 91 -14.75 -1.56 -14.76
C ASN A 91 -16.18 -1.45 -14.22
N GLU A 92 -16.73 -0.24 -14.21
CA GLU A 92 -18.10 0.03 -13.75
C GLU A 92 -19.16 -0.69 -14.59
N ALA A 93 -18.97 -0.74 -15.91
CA ALA A 93 -19.91 -1.39 -16.82
C ALA A 93 -20.09 -2.88 -16.47
N LEU A 94 -18.99 -3.58 -16.16
CA LEU A 94 -19.06 -4.94 -15.64
C LEU A 94 -19.74 -4.99 -14.26
N SER A 95 -19.39 -4.07 -13.35
CA SER A 95 -20.03 -4.00 -12.03
C SER A 95 -21.55 -3.87 -12.13
N GLU A 96 -22.10 -3.12 -13.08
CA GLU A 96 -23.55 -2.98 -13.24
C GLU A 96 -24.26 -4.29 -13.65
N THR A 97 -23.55 -5.21 -14.29
CA THR A 97 -24.09 -6.54 -14.66
C THR A 97 -24.06 -7.54 -13.52
N ILE A 98 -23.26 -7.27 -12.49
CA ILE A 98 -23.06 -8.16 -11.35
C ILE A 98 -24.11 -7.86 -10.27
N SER A 99 -24.75 -8.92 -9.76
CA SER A 99 -25.75 -8.82 -8.70
C SER A 99 -25.27 -7.97 -7.50
N LEU A 100 -26.18 -7.17 -6.95
CA LEU A 100 -25.95 -6.44 -5.71
C LEU A 100 -25.90 -7.37 -4.48
N HIS A 101 -26.40 -8.59 -4.62
CA HIS A 101 -26.49 -9.61 -3.56
C HIS A 101 -25.54 -10.80 -3.82
N ARG A 102 -24.47 -10.60 -4.61
CA ARG A 102 -23.52 -11.70 -4.81
C ARG A 102 -22.81 -12.03 -3.49
N ARG A 103 -22.52 -13.31 -3.29
CA ARG A 103 -21.78 -13.78 -2.11
C ARG A 103 -20.34 -14.08 -2.50
N PRO A 104 -19.34 -13.55 -1.77
CA PRO A 104 -17.96 -13.99 -1.92
C PRO A 104 -17.84 -15.51 -1.69
N PRO A 105 -16.90 -16.19 -2.36
CA PRO A 105 -16.62 -17.59 -2.08
C PRO A 105 -16.00 -17.75 -0.68
N GLU A 106 -16.19 -18.92 -0.08
CA GLU A 106 -15.61 -19.24 1.23
C GLU A 106 -14.07 -19.30 1.17
N ALA A 107 -13.42 -18.46 1.98
CA ALA A 107 -11.98 -18.29 2.01
C ALA A 107 -11.39 -18.25 3.44
N ARG A 108 -12.22 -18.43 4.47
CA ARG A 108 -11.76 -18.48 5.86
C ARG A 108 -11.03 -19.79 6.13
N HIS A 109 -10.13 -19.75 7.12
CA HIS A 109 -9.50 -20.96 7.61
C HIS A 109 -10.56 -21.89 8.25
N PRO A 110 -10.47 -23.22 8.07
CA PRO A 110 -11.47 -24.16 8.62
C PRO A 110 -11.69 -24.06 10.14
N GLU A 111 -10.69 -23.62 10.90
CA GLU A 111 -10.84 -23.45 12.35
C GLU A 111 -11.76 -22.29 12.73
N CYS A 112 -11.96 -21.31 11.84
CA CYS A 112 -12.88 -20.20 12.07
C CYS A 112 -14.34 -20.65 12.23
N PHE A 113 -14.72 -21.81 11.68
CA PHE A 113 -16.07 -22.36 11.86
C PHE A 113 -16.31 -22.97 13.25
N GLY A 114 -15.23 -23.29 13.96
CA GLY A 114 -15.28 -23.82 15.32
C GLY A 114 -15.26 -22.74 16.40
N GLU A 115 -14.96 -21.48 16.04
CA GLU A 115 -14.93 -20.38 17.00
C GLU A 115 -16.29 -20.13 17.62
N LYS A 116 -16.30 -19.95 18.94
CA LYS A 116 -17.49 -19.59 19.71
C LYS A 116 -17.30 -18.18 20.23
N TYR A 117 -18.19 -17.29 19.85
CA TYR A 117 -18.23 -15.93 20.35
C TYR A 117 -19.09 -15.84 21.61
N SER A 118 -18.88 -14.79 22.39
CA SER A 118 -19.69 -14.49 23.58
C SER A 118 -21.18 -14.36 23.22
N GLU A 119 -22.08 -14.82 24.09
CA GLU A 119 -23.53 -14.74 23.87
C GLU A 119 -24.03 -13.29 23.74
N ILE A 120 -23.34 -12.35 24.39
CA ILE A 120 -23.67 -10.92 24.41
C ILE A 120 -22.52 -10.14 23.77
N LEU A 121 -22.63 -9.85 22.48
CA LEU A 121 -21.73 -8.94 21.77
C LEU A 121 -22.29 -7.51 21.73
N PRO A 122 -21.41 -6.49 21.68
CA PRO A 122 -21.84 -5.09 21.57
C PRO A 122 -22.50 -4.81 20.21
N SER A 123 -23.46 -3.89 20.19
CA SER A 123 -24.10 -3.48 18.93
C SER A 123 -23.17 -2.59 18.08
N ALA A 124 -23.30 -2.70 16.75
CA ALA A 124 -22.42 -2.06 15.78
C ALA A 124 -23.17 -1.08 14.87
N SER A 125 -22.61 0.11 14.67
CA SER A 125 -23.00 1.02 13.59
C SER A 125 -21.97 0.94 12.47
N VAL A 126 -22.37 0.41 11.31
CA VAL A 126 -21.51 0.38 10.13
C VAL A 126 -21.59 1.74 9.43
N VAL A 127 -20.46 2.42 9.28
CA VAL A 127 -20.36 3.77 8.71
C VAL A 127 -19.72 3.68 7.33
N ILE A 128 -20.51 4.01 6.30
CA ILE A 128 -20.07 4.02 4.90
C ILE A 128 -20.10 5.46 4.40
N CYS A 129 -18.92 6.07 4.29
CA CYS A 129 -18.74 7.38 3.69
C CYS A 129 -18.48 7.23 2.19
N PHE A 130 -19.15 8.02 1.37
CA PHE A 130 -18.97 7.97 -0.09
C PHE A 130 -18.99 9.37 -0.69
N HIS A 131 -18.32 9.53 -1.82
CA HIS A 131 -18.37 10.71 -2.66
C HIS A 131 -18.32 10.22 -4.09
N GLU A 132 -19.26 10.59 -4.96
CA GLU A 132 -19.29 10.22 -6.39
C GLU A 132 -19.03 8.73 -6.67
N GLU A 133 -19.44 7.84 -5.76
CA GLU A 133 -19.26 6.40 -5.92
C GLU A 133 -20.31 5.86 -6.91
N PRO A 134 -19.93 4.98 -7.86
CA PRO A 134 -20.89 4.29 -8.71
C PRO A 134 -21.99 3.57 -7.94
N TRP A 135 -23.21 3.59 -8.50
CA TRP A 135 -24.39 3.00 -7.88
C TRP A 135 -24.19 1.51 -7.54
N SER A 136 -23.65 0.74 -8.47
CA SER A 136 -23.52 -0.71 -8.34
C SER A 136 -22.59 -1.11 -7.21
N THR A 137 -21.44 -0.46 -7.05
CA THR A 137 -20.48 -0.74 -5.96
C THR A 137 -21.00 -0.26 -4.61
N LEU A 138 -21.59 0.94 -4.56
CA LEU A 138 -22.16 1.51 -3.34
C LEU A 138 -23.28 0.61 -2.78
N MET A 139 -24.24 0.24 -3.63
CA MET A 139 -25.38 -0.56 -3.20
C MET A 139 -25.00 -2.01 -2.93
N ARG A 140 -24.02 -2.57 -3.66
CA ARG A 140 -23.49 -3.91 -3.33
C ARG A 140 -22.82 -3.93 -1.95
N THR A 141 -22.12 -2.86 -1.57
CA THR A 141 -21.57 -2.74 -0.21
C THR A 141 -22.67 -2.72 0.84
N VAL A 142 -23.71 -1.89 0.65
CA VAL A 142 -24.84 -1.80 1.59
C VAL A 142 -25.55 -3.15 1.74
N HIS A 143 -25.89 -3.80 0.62
CA HIS A 143 -26.55 -5.11 0.65
C HIS A 143 -25.65 -6.19 1.23
N SER A 144 -24.37 -6.19 0.91
CA SER A 144 -23.44 -7.15 1.48
C SER A 144 -23.37 -7.05 3.00
N VAL A 145 -23.38 -5.85 3.58
CA VAL A 145 -23.48 -5.65 5.03
C VAL A 145 -24.81 -6.17 5.58
N LEU A 146 -25.94 -5.80 4.96
CA LEU A 146 -27.27 -6.21 5.42
C LEU A 146 -27.49 -7.74 5.35
N ASP A 147 -26.95 -8.38 4.30
CA ASP A 147 -27.14 -9.80 4.01
C ASP A 147 -26.24 -10.70 4.86
N THR A 148 -25.10 -10.20 5.36
CA THR A 148 -24.08 -11.00 6.05
C THR A 148 -23.88 -10.67 7.53
N SER A 149 -24.47 -9.57 8.02
CA SER A 149 -24.35 -9.17 9.42
C SER A 149 -25.56 -9.66 10.24
N PRO A 150 -25.35 -10.31 11.40
CA PRO A 150 -26.46 -10.70 12.26
C PRO A 150 -27.29 -9.49 12.72
N ARG A 151 -28.61 -9.53 12.52
CA ARG A 151 -29.52 -8.43 12.88
C ARG A 151 -29.46 -8.02 14.35
N GLN A 152 -29.16 -8.96 15.24
CA GLN A 152 -29.02 -8.70 16.67
C GLN A 152 -27.81 -7.82 17.02
N TYR A 153 -26.78 -7.80 16.17
CA TYR A 153 -25.57 -7.02 16.40
C TYR A 153 -25.50 -5.77 15.50
N LEU A 154 -26.14 -5.78 14.32
CA LEU A 154 -26.18 -4.63 13.43
C LEU A 154 -27.24 -3.60 13.89
N GLN A 155 -26.80 -2.53 14.53
CA GLN A 155 -27.66 -1.46 15.02
C GLN A 155 -28.20 -0.55 13.91
N GLU A 156 -27.32 -0.18 12.97
CA GLU A 156 -27.66 0.62 11.78
C GLU A 156 -26.50 0.62 10.78
N VAL A 157 -26.83 0.81 9.50
CA VAL A 157 -25.89 1.21 8.45
C VAL A 157 -26.05 2.71 8.20
N LEU A 158 -25.02 3.48 8.56
CA LEU A 158 -24.93 4.91 8.33
C LEU A 158 -24.27 5.18 6.98
N LEU A 159 -25.10 5.52 5.99
CA LEU A 159 -24.66 5.89 4.66
C LEU A 159 -24.49 7.41 4.59
N VAL A 160 -23.27 7.90 4.35
CA VAL A 160 -22.94 9.33 4.46
C VAL A 160 -22.38 9.88 3.15
N ASP A 161 -23.17 10.74 2.50
CA ASP A 161 -22.81 11.44 1.26
C ASP A 161 -21.90 12.65 1.58
N ASP A 162 -20.62 12.52 1.24
CA ASP A 162 -19.62 13.58 1.35
C ASP A 162 -19.67 14.52 0.12
N LEU A 163 -20.80 15.20 -0.04
CA LEU A 163 -21.02 16.22 -1.08
C LEU A 163 -20.86 15.70 -2.53
N SER A 164 -21.46 14.56 -2.87
CA SER A 164 -21.55 14.10 -4.27
C SER A 164 -22.41 15.05 -5.11
N GLN A 165 -22.18 15.14 -6.41
CA GLN A 165 -22.94 15.93 -7.39
C GLN A 165 -23.72 15.05 -8.36
N ASN A 166 -23.34 13.78 -8.53
CA ASN A 166 -24.06 12.83 -9.37
C ASN A 166 -25.55 12.72 -8.98
N ARG A 167 -26.44 12.93 -9.97
CA ARG A 167 -27.90 12.96 -9.75
C ARG A 167 -28.46 11.67 -9.15
N HIS A 168 -27.88 10.52 -9.49
CA HIS A 168 -28.33 9.22 -8.97
C HIS A 168 -28.08 9.06 -7.46
N LEU A 169 -27.12 9.80 -6.89
CA LEU A 169 -26.79 9.81 -5.46
C LEU A 169 -27.64 10.78 -4.63
N LYS A 170 -28.64 11.41 -5.25
CA LYS A 170 -29.56 12.37 -4.61
C LYS A 170 -30.93 11.73 -4.35
N ALA A 171 -31.97 12.21 -5.03
CA ALA A 171 -33.34 11.77 -4.80
C ALA A 171 -33.53 10.25 -5.03
N ARG A 172 -32.88 9.69 -6.06
CA ARG A 172 -32.95 8.24 -6.36
C ARG A 172 -32.38 7.40 -5.21
N LEU A 173 -31.20 7.77 -4.69
CA LEU A 173 -30.59 7.09 -3.56
C LEU A 173 -31.47 7.22 -2.30
N GLY A 174 -31.97 8.42 -2.00
CA GLY A 174 -32.88 8.63 -0.87
C GLY A 174 -34.12 7.76 -0.92
N SER A 175 -34.77 7.68 -2.09
CA SER A 175 -35.95 6.81 -2.30
C SER A 175 -35.60 5.33 -2.13
N TYR A 176 -34.50 4.86 -2.72
CA TYR A 176 -34.05 3.48 -2.59
C TYR A 176 -33.74 3.09 -1.15
N VAL A 177 -32.95 3.91 -0.45
CA VAL A 177 -32.54 3.68 0.95
C VAL A 177 -33.74 3.73 1.90
N SER A 178 -34.76 4.54 1.61
CA SER A 178 -35.97 4.61 2.45
C SER A 178 -36.74 3.28 2.51
N GLY A 179 -36.55 2.38 1.54
CA GLY A 179 -37.12 1.03 1.54
C GLY A 179 -36.25 -0.02 2.26
N LEU A 180 -35.06 0.34 2.73
CA LEU A 180 -34.15 -0.58 3.42
C LEU A 180 -34.27 -0.41 4.93
N ASP A 181 -34.59 -1.50 5.62
CA ASP A 181 -34.62 -1.51 7.09
C ASP A 181 -33.19 -1.41 7.66
N GLY A 182 -33.03 -0.65 8.73
CA GLY A 182 -31.73 -0.45 9.40
C GLY A 182 -30.73 0.44 8.66
N VAL A 183 -31.10 1.10 7.55
CA VAL A 183 -30.19 2.01 6.81
C VAL A 183 -30.61 3.48 6.99
N ARG A 184 -29.65 4.35 7.28
CA ARG A 184 -29.87 5.79 7.42
C ARG A 184 -28.93 6.60 6.54
N LEU A 185 -29.50 7.37 5.64
CA LEU A 185 -28.78 8.28 4.74
C LEU A 185 -28.58 9.66 5.39
N ILE A 186 -27.35 10.17 5.31
CA ILE A 186 -26.97 11.50 5.80
C ILE A 186 -26.24 12.24 4.68
N HIS A 187 -26.63 13.47 4.39
CA HIS A 187 -25.91 14.33 3.44
C HIS A 187 -25.08 15.37 4.17
N SER A 188 -23.81 15.49 3.78
CA SER A 188 -22.95 16.60 4.20
C SER A 188 -23.22 17.85 3.35
N THR A 189 -23.19 19.02 3.99
CA THR A 189 -23.32 20.32 3.31
C THR A 189 -22.00 20.85 2.76
N ARG A 190 -20.87 20.22 3.11
CA ARG A 190 -19.52 20.58 2.66
C ARG A 190 -18.68 19.34 2.39
N ARG A 191 -17.64 19.46 1.57
CA ARG A 191 -16.70 18.36 1.33
C ARG A 191 -15.76 18.22 2.52
N LEU A 192 -15.96 17.18 3.33
CA LEU A 192 -15.24 16.90 4.56
C LEU A 192 -14.01 16.01 4.33
N GLY A 193 -14.06 15.13 3.33
CA GLY A 193 -13.09 14.05 3.19
C GLY A 193 -13.37 12.87 4.12
N VAL A 194 -12.56 11.81 4.01
CA VAL A 194 -12.74 10.53 4.70
C VAL A 194 -12.73 10.70 6.21
N GLY A 195 -11.68 11.29 6.79
CA GLY A 195 -11.58 11.49 8.25
C GLY A 195 -12.70 12.38 8.81
N GLY A 196 -13.01 13.47 8.12
CA GLY A 196 -14.09 14.39 8.52
C GLY A 196 -15.48 13.77 8.40
N CYS A 197 -15.75 13.04 7.31
CA CYS A 197 -17.00 12.33 7.09
C CYS A 197 -17.22 11.25 8.16
N ARG A 198 -16.21 10.41 8.42
CA ARG A 198 -16.26 9.35 9.44
C ARG A 198 -16.46 9.94 10.84
N THR A 199 -15.82 11.07 11.15
CA THR A 199 -16.01 11.77 12.43
C THR A 199 -17.43 12.33 12.58
N MET A 200 -17.98 12.93 11.52
CA MET A 200 -19.36 13.42 11.51
C MET A 200 -20.37 12.27 11.70
N ALA A 201 -20.12 11.14 11.05
CA ALA A 201 -20.96 9.94 11.16
C ALA A 201 -20.89 9.34 12.57
N ALA A 202 -19.68 9.21 13.12
CA ALA A 202 -19.43 8.70 14.47
C ALA A 202 -20.18 9.50 15.55
N ALA A 203 -20.27 10.82 15.39
CA ALA A 203 -21.04 11.68 16.29
C ALA A 203 -22.56 11.43 16.24
N LYS A 204 -23.07 10.82 15.17
CA LYS A 204 -24.50 10.52 14.96
C LYS A 204 -24.83 9.05 15.13
N ALA A 205 -23.84 8.18 15.32
CA ALA A 205 -24.00 6.74 15.43
C ALA A 205 -24.60 6.32 16.77
N LYS A 206 -25.44 5.27 16.74
CA LYS A 206 -26.15 4.73 17.91
C LYS A 206 -25.49 3.48 18.48
N GLY A 207 -24.73 2.74 17.67
CA GLY A 207 -24.04 1.51 18.09
C GLY A 207 -22.98 1.77 19.15
N GLN A 208 -22.65 0.73 19.92
CA GLN A 208 -21.54 0.76 20.86
C GLN A 208 -20.19 0.71 20.14
N VAL A 209 -20.11 -0.06 19.05
CA VAL A 209 -18.94 -0.18 18.18
C VAL A 209 -19.21 0.57 16.87
N LEU A 210 -18.22 1.34 16.42
CA LEU A 210 -18.19 1.93 15.09
C LEU A 210 -17.43 0.99 14.16
N VAL A 211 -18.03 0.61 13.03
CA VAL A 211 -17.33 -0.11 11.96
C VAL A 211 -17.23 0.80 10.75
N PHE A 212 -16.09 1.44 10.54
CA PHE A 212 -15.86 2.23 9.33
C PHE A 212 -15.62 1.29 8.16
N MET A 213 -16.25 1.57 7.03
CA MET A 213 -16.17 0.75 5.82
C MET A 213 -16.18 1.64 4.56
N ASP A 214 -15.31 1.35 3.61
CA ASP A 214 -15.32 2.00 2.30
C ASP A 214 -16.53 1.58 1.47
N SER A 215 -16.97 2.44 0.56
CA SER A 215 -18.18 2.30 -0.26
C SER A 215 -18.10 1.29 -1.41
N HIS A 216 -17.08 0.43 -1.43
CA HIS A 216 -16.81 -0.55 -2.48
C HIS A 216 -16.22 -1.82 -1.87
N CYS A 217 -16.92 -2.37 -0.87
CA CYS A 217 -16.56 -3.58 -0.15
C CYS A 217 -17.61 -4.68 -0.30
N GLU A 218 -17.20 -5.94 -0.12
CA GLU A 218 -18.08 -7.10 -0.06
C GLU A 218 -17.66 -7.98 1.13
N CYS A 219 -18.57 -8.16 2.07
CA CYS A 219 -18.36 -8.86 3.32
C CYS A 219 -18.55 -10.37 3.16
N HIS A 220 -17.72 -11.13 3.88
CA HIS A 220 -17.92 -12.57 4.03
C HIS A 220 -19.04 -12.86 5.07
N GLU A 221 -19.73 -13.99 4.97
CA GLU A 221 -20.62 -14.44 6.05
C GLU A 221 -19.83 -14.64 7.35
N GLY A 222 -20.36 -14.16 8.49
CA GLY A 222 -19.68 -14.24 9.79
C GLY A 222 -18.49 -13.28 9.98
N TRP A 223 -18.42 -12.20 9.19
CA TRP A 223 -17.34 -11.21 9.29
C TRP A 223 -17.42 -10.32 10.54
N LEU A 224 -18.62 -10.07 11.07
CA LEU A 224 -18.82 -9.01 12.06
C LEU A 224 -18.52 -9.49 13.48
N GLU A 225 -18.96 -10.69 13.82
CA GLU A 225 -18.85 -11.30 15.15
C GLU A 225 -17.40 -11.36 15.66
N PRO A 226 -16.40 -11.85 14.89
CA PRO A 226 -15.02 -11.83 15.33
C PRO A 226 -14.50 -10.43 15.66
N LEU A 227 -14.90 -9.39 14.91
CA LEU A 227 -14.49 -8.02 15.20
C LEU A 227 -15.09 -7.51 16.51
N LEU A 228 -16.37 -7.79 16.74
CA LEU A 228 -17.08 -7.37 17.94
C LEU A 228 -16.59 -8.09 19.19
N GLU A 229 -16.24 -9.37 19.08
CA GLU A 229 -15.63 -10.14 20.17
C GLU A 229 -14.28 -9.53 20.58
N ARG A 230 -13.42 -9.14 19.64
CA ARG A 230 -12.13 -8.53 19.98
C ARG A 230 -12.28 -7.18 20.68
N VAL A 231 -13.21 -6.35 20.22
CA VAL A 231 -13.51 -5.05 20.85
C VAL A 231 -14.20 -5.24 22.21
N SER A 232 -15.04 -6.28 22.38
CA SER A 232 -15.71 -6.53 23.66
C SER A 232 -14.72 -6.93 24.76
N GLN A 233 -13.70 -7.72 24.40
CA GLN A 233 -12.63 -8.17 25.30
C GLN A 233 -11.72 -7.02 25.79
N ASP A 234 -11.55 -5.97 24.98
CA ASP A 234 -10.83 -4.76 25.36
C ASP A 234 -11.29 -3.59 24.51
N ARG A 235 -11.94 -2.62 25.16
CA ARG A 235 -12.55 -1.46 24.52
C ARG A 235 -11.52 -0.48 23.93
N SER A 236 -10.24 -0.65 24.22
CA SER A 236 -9.14 0.12 23.64
C SER A 236 -8.53 -0.50 22.38
N ARG A 237 -9.02 -1.67 21.94
CA ARG A 237 -8.61 -2.33 20.70
C ARG A 237 -9.28 -1.71 19.48
N VAL A 238 -8.49 -1.55 18.43
CA VAL A 238 -8.96 -1.25 17.07
C VAL A 238 -8.65 -2.45 16.20
N VAL A 239 -9.65 -2.99 15.53
CA VAL A 239 -9.49 -4.25 14.80
C VAL A 239 -9.89 -4.11 13.34
N SER A 240 -9.19 -4.82 12.47
CA SER A 240 -9.49 -4.89 11.03
C SER A 240 -9.79 -6.34 10.65
N PRO A 241 -10.71 -6.59 9.70
CA PRO A 241 -10.73 -7.87 8.99
C PRO A 241 -9.45 -8.04 8.16
N VAL A 242 -9.24 -9.26 7.68
CA VAL A 242 -8.39 -9.49 6.50
C VAL A 242 -9.05 -8.83 5.31
N MET A 243 -8.29 -7.94 4.65
CA MET A 243 -8.73 -7.23 3.46
C MET A 243 -8.44 -8.08 2.22
N ASP A 244 -9.47 -8.71 1.66
CA ASP A 244 -9.40 -9.42 0.38
C ASP A 244 -9.46 -8.45 -0.79
N VAL A 245 -9.04 -8.89 -1.97
CA VAL A 245 -8.97 -8.02 -3.16
C VAL A 245 -10.06 -8.40 -4.14
N ILE A 246 -10.91 -7.44 -4.52
CA ILE A 246 -11.74 -7.53 -5.71
C ILE A 246 -10.94 -6.88 -6.85
N ASP A 247 -10.69 -7.64 -7.91
CA ASP A 247 -9.96 -7.15 -9.08
C ASP A 247 -10.74 -6.05 -9.80
N TRP A 248 -10.09 -4.91 -10.03
CA TRP A 248 -10.72 -3.71 -10.62
C TRP A 248 -11.25 -3.94 -12.04
N LYS A 249 -10.69 -4.90 -12.78
CA LYS A 249 -11.01 -5.13 -14.19
C LYS A 249 -12.09 -6.19 -14.37
N THR A 250 -11.98 -7.27 -13.61
CA THR A 250 -12.77 -8.50 -13.78
C THR A 250 -13.77 -8.74 -12.65
N PHE A 251 -13.69 -7.97 -11.55
CA PHE A 251 -14.48 -8.16 -10.34
C PHE A 251 -14.32 -9.55 -9.71
N GLN A 252 -13.24 -10.27 -10.06
CA GLN A 252 -12.87 -11.54 -9.42
C GLN A 252 -12.45 -11.29 -7.98
N TYR A 253 -12.90 -12.16 -7.09
CA TYR A 253 -12.52 -12.18 -5.69
C TYR A 253 -11.20 -12.95 -5.54
N ASN A 254 -10.20 -12.30 -4.95
CA ASN A 254 -8.89 -12.85 -4.65
C ASN A 254 -8.67 -12.81 -3.14
N ALA A 255 -8.64 -13.99 -2.54
CA ALA A 255 -8.36 -14.14 -1.11
C ALA A 255 -6.92 -13.72 -0.81
N THR A 256 -6.75 -12.81 0.15
CA THR A 256 -5.45 -12.43 0.68
C THR A 256 -4.88 -13.58 1.51
N GLN A 257 -3.62 -13.90 1.25
CA GLN A 257 -2.87 -14.89 2.00
C GLN A 257 -2.68 -14.41 3.44
N TRP A 258 -3.06 -15.24 4.41
CA TRP A 258 -2.80 -15.02 5.83
C TRP A 258 -1.45 -15.65 6.20
N PRO A 259 -0.64 -15.09 7.13
CA PRO A 259 -0.86 -13.90 7.95
C PRO A 259 -0.39 -12.60 7.31
N VAL A 260 -1.15 -11.53 7.54
CA VAL A 260 -0.80 -10.18 7.09
C VAL A 260 -1.00 -9.15 8.19
N ARG A 261 -0.06 -8.20 8.27
CA ARG A 261 -0.18 -6.99 9.09
C ARG A 261 0.02 -5.75 8.22
N GLY A 262 -0.56 -4.65 8.64
CA GLY A 262 -0.39 -3.35 8.02
C GLY A 262 0.82 -2.61 8.61
N VAL A 263 1.62 -2.02 7.73
CA VAL A 263 2.85 -1.28 8.07
C VAL A 263 2.94 0.01 7.24
N PHE A 264 3.94 0.84 7.53
CA PHE A 264 4.23 2.04 6.75
C PHE A 264 5.72 2.36 6.68
N ASP A 265 6.15 3.02 5.62
CA ASP A 265 7.56 3.42 5.45
C ASP A 265 7.86 4.85 5.96
N TRP A 266 9.12 5.29 5.80
CA TRP A 266 9.53 6.65 6.16
C TRP A 266 8.97 7.76 5.26
N ARG A 267 8.27 7.42 4.19
CA ARG A 267 7.45 8.35 3.39
C ARG A 267 6.00 8.40 3.86
N LEU A 268 5.67 7.66 4.93
CA LEU A 268 4.32 7.50 5.44
C LEU A 268 3.39 6.92 4.37
N ASP A 269 3.89 5.98 3.59
CA ASP A 269 3.10 5.17 2.66
C ASP A 269 2.76 3.84 3.31
N PHE A 270 1.47 3.49 3.31
CA PHE A 270 0.95 2.26 3.92
C PHE A 270 1.05 1.08 2.94
N TYR A 271 1.37 -0.10 3.47
CA TYR A 271 1.29 -1.36 2.72
C TYR A 271 1.03 -2.54 3.65
N TRP A 272 0.58 -3.65 3.06
CA TRP A 272 0.41 -4.93 3.76
C TRP A 272 1.68 -5.76 3.66
N GLU A 273 2.13 -6.30 4.78
CA GLU A 273 3.32 -7.15 4.92
C GLU A 273 2.89 -8.54 5.39
N LEU A 274 3.45 -9.59 4.76
CA LEU A 274 3.30 -10.96 5.23
C LEU A 274 4.17 -11.15 6.47
N ASN A 275 3.56 -11.44 7.62
CA ASN A 275 4.29 -11.63 8.88
C ASN A 275 3.41 -12.33 9.93
N PRO A 276 3.90 -13.34 10.68
CA PRO A 276 5.19 -14.03 10.48
C PRO A 276 5.18 -14.87 9.18
N PRO A 277 6.33 -15.37 8.72
CA PRO A 277 6.37 -16.34 7.63
C PRO A 277 5.43 -17.53 7.93
N LEU A 278 4.72 -18.01 6.90
CA LEU A 278 3.74 -19.11 7.03
C LEU A 278 4.28 -20.37 7.72
N GLN A 279 5.58 -20.62 7.59
CA GLN A 279 6.26 -21.79 8.15
C GLN A 279 6.48 -21.70 9.66
N GLU A 280 6.33 -20.50 10.23
CA GLU A 280 6.57 -20.21 11.64
C GLU A 280 5.28 -20.18 12.47
N ILE A 281 4.10 -20.33 11.86
CA ILE A 281 2.83 -20.34 12.56
C ILE A 281 2.48 -21.78 12.95
N PRO A 282 2.40 -22.09 14.25
CA PRO A 282 1.87 -23.36 14.69
C PRO A 282 0.42 -23.53 14.18
N PRO A 283 -0.02 -24.73 13.78
CA PRO A 283 -1.40 -24.94 13.32
C PRO A 283 -2.44 -24.41 14.30
N GLU A 284 -2.22 -24.61 15.60
CA GLU A 284 -3.07 -24.12 16.68
C GLU A 284 -3.17 -22.58 16.80
N GLU A 285 -2.27 -21.83 16.14
CA GLU A 285 -2.26 -20.38 16.11
C GLU A 285 -2.73 -19.80 14.77
N ALA A 286 -3.17 -20.65 13.83
CA ALA A 286 -3.50 -20.25 12.45
C ALA A 286 -4.62 -19.20 12.36
N VAL A 287 -5.49 -19.12 13.36
CA VAL A 287 -6.62 -18.18 13.42
C VAL A 287 -6.50 -17.13 14.53
N LEU A 288 -5.34 -17.02 15.17
CA LEU A 288 -5.14 -16.00 16.19
C LEU A 288 -5.04 -14.59 15.57
N PRO A 289 -5.66 -13.56 16.18
CA PRO A 289 -5.49 -12.18 15.75
C PRO A 289 -4.02 -11.74 15.82
N LEU A 290 -3.58 -11.01 14.80
CA LEU A 290 -2.20 -10.54 14.69
C LEU A 290 -2.11 -9.05 15.03
N GLN A 291 -1.21 -8.68 15.94
CA GLN A 291 -0.91 -7.28 16.22
C GLN A 291 -0.32 -6.57 14.99
N SER A 292 -0.79 -5.36 14.72
CA SER A 292 -0.47 -4.62 13.51
C SER A 292 0.03 -3.21 13.83
N PRO A 293 1.22 -2.79 13.36
CA PRO A 293 1.70 -1.41 13.54
C PRO A 293 0.77 -0.35 12.98
N ALA A 294 0.11 -0.66 11.86
CA ALA A 294 -0.92 0.18 11.27
C ALA A 294 -2.06 -0.63 10.66
N LEU A 295 -3.21 0.00 10.46
CA LEU A 295 -4.35 -0.57 9.73
C LEU A 295 -4.65 0.28 8.49
N GLY A 296 -5.07 -0.36 7.40
CA GLY A 296 -5.23 0.28 6.08
C GLY A 296 -6.40 1.26 5.99
N GLY A 297 -7.27 1.32 7.00
CA GLY A 297 -8.38 2.27 7.07
C GLY A 297 -9.61 1.90 6.25
N GLY A 298 -9.51 0.96 5.30
CA GLY A 298 -10.65 0.56 4.44
C GLY A 298 -11.81 -0.04 5.23
N VAL A 299 -11.52 -1.00 6.12
CA VAL A 299 -12.47 -1.48 7.12
C VAL A 299 -11.80 -1.53 8.48
N LEU A 300 -12.42 -0.96 9.51
CA LEU A 300 -11.96 -1.09 10.88
C LEU A 300 -13.12 -0.99 11.87
N ALA A 301 -13.05 -1.72 12.98
CA ALA A 301 -13.97 -1.65 14.10
C ALA A 301 -13.28 -1.04 15.32
N ILE A 302 -13.97 -0.14 16.00
CA ILE A 302 -13.47 0.56 17.19
C ILE A 302 -14.62 0.89 18.14
N ASP A 303 -14.40 0.78 19.45
CA ASP A 303 -15.39 1.24 20.42
C ASP A 303 -15.67 2.75 20.25
N ARG A 304 -16.95 3.13 20.24
CA ARG A 304 -17.38 4.50 19.95
C ARG A 304 -16.86 5.49 21.00
N ASN A 305 -16.87 5.11 22.27
CA ASN A 305 -16.40 5.97 23.35
C ASN A 305 -14.88 6.07 23.31
N PHE A 306 -14.18 4.96 23.02
CA PHE A 306 -12.74 4.98 22.83
C PHE A 306 -12.34 5.91 21.68
N PHE A 307 -12.95 5.77 20.50
CA PHE A 307 -12.71 6.65 19.34
C PHE A 307 -12.84 8.13 19.68
N GLN A 308 -13.87 8.50 20.45
CA GLN A 308 -14.08 9.87 20.92
C GLN A 308 -13.01 10.30 21.93
N SER A 309 -12.70 9.45 22.90
CA SER A 309 -11.73 9.73 23.97
C SER A 309 -10.31 9.95 23.43
N VAL A 310 -9.91 9.23 22.38
CA VAL A 310 -8.62 9.42 21.73
C VAL A 310 -8.61 10.59 20.73
N GLY A 311 -9.71 11.35 20.62
CA GLY A 311 -9.77 12.60 19.84
C GLY A 311 -10.17 12.46 18.37
N ALA A 312 -10.93 11.40 18.03
CA ALA A 312 -11.47 11.11 16.69
C ALA A 312 -10.40 11.23 15.57
N TYR A 313 -10.78 11.48 14.31
CA TYR A 313 -9.81 11.87 13.29
C TYR A 313 -9.37 13.33 13.44
N ASP A 314 -8.18 13.65 12.94
CA ASP A 314 -7.66 15.01 12.91
C ASP A 314 -8.48 15.89 11.95
N PRO A 315 -9.19 16.93 12.44
CA PRO A 315 -10.01 17.81 11.60
C PRO A 315 -9.15 18.68 10.67
N GLY A 316 -7.84 18.79 10.92
CA GLY A 316 -6.90 19.44 10.03
C GLY A 316 -6.41 18.57 8.88
N MET A 317 -6.75 17.28 8.85
CA MET A 317 -6.49 16.40 7.70
C MET A 317 -7.65 16.50 6.72
N LEU A 318 -7.36 16.96 5.51
CA LEU A 318 -8.39 17.29 4.52
C LEU A 318 -8.46 16.21 3.44
N LEU A 319 -9.67 15.98 2.94
CA LEU A 319 -10.00 15.06 1.86
C LEU A 319 -9.60 13.60 2.12
N TRP A 320 -8.36 13.22 1.86
CA TRP A 320 -7.93 11.83 1.94
C TRP A 320 -6.42 11.70 2.11
N GLY A 321 -6.00 10.65 2.81
CA GLY A 321 -4.65 10.15 2.86
C GLY A 321 -3.95 10.41 4.19
N ALA A 322 -3.23 9.38 4.65
CA ALA A 322 -2.45 9.30 5.89
C ALA A 322 -3.27 9.35 7.19
N GLU A 323 -4.60 9.54 7.16
CA GLU A 323 -5.43 9.57 8.36
C GLU A 323 -5.46 8.23 9.09
N GLN A 324 -5.31 7.12 8.35
CA GLN A 324 -5.21 5.78 8.90
C GLN A 324 -3.87 5.56 9.61
N ILE A 325 -2.77 6.11 9.09
CA ILE A 325 -1.44 6.05 9.71
C ILE A 325 -1.41 6.94 10.97
N GLU A 326 -2.00 8.13 10.89
CA GLU A 326 -2.17 9.03 12.04
C GLU A 326 -2.89 8.33 13.20
N LEU A 327 -4.07 7.76 12.91
CA LEU A 327 -4.86 7.04 13.89
C LEU A 327 -4.08 5.85 14.45
N SER A 328 -3.32 5.15 13.61
CA SER A 328 -2.51 4.00 14.03
C SER A 328 -1.43 4.35 15.03
N ILE A 329 -0.60 5.35 14.72
CA ILE A 329 0.46 5.80 15.63
C ILE A 329 -0.16 6.32 16.92
N ARG A 330 -1.27 7.08 16.82
CA ARG A 330 -1.97 7.64 17.98
C ARG A 330 -2.52 6.57 18.92
N VAL A 331 -3.30 5.61 18.41
CA VAL A 331 -3.92 4.57 19.25
C VAL A 331 -2.84 3.83 20.05
N TRP A 332 -1.79 3.36 19.37
CA TRP A 332 -0.67 2.70 20.01
C TRP A 332 0.02 3.58 21.05
N SER A 333 0.35 4.82 20.66
CA SER A 333 1.06 5.74 21.55
C SER A 333 0.22 6.15 22.77
N CYS A 334 -1.10 6.14 22.66
CA CYS A 334 -2.02 6.60 23.70
C CYS A 334 -2.71 5.45 24.45
N GLY A 335 -2.15 4.23 24.40
CA GLY A 335 -2.51 3.13 25.29
C GLY A 335 -3.55 2.13 24.76
N GLY A 336 -3.94 2.23 23.49
CA GLY A 336 -4.71 1.18 22.80
C GLY A 336 -3.80 0.22 22.02
N SER A 337 -4.41 -0.70 21.29
CA SER A 337 -3.70 -1.62 20.38
C SER A 337 -4.46 -1.83 19.08
N MET A 338 -3.79 -2.42 18.09
CA MET A 338 -4.34 -2.66 16.77
C MET A 338 -4.11 -4.09 16.30
N GLU A 339 -5.15 -4.74 15.79
CA GLU A 339 -5.10 -6.15 15.39
C GLU A 339 -5.77 -6.39 14.03
N VAL A 340 -5.28 -7.39 13.29
CA VAL A 340 -5.98 -8.00 12.15
C VAL A 340 -6.58 -9.32 12.60
N VAL A 341 -7.87 -9.51 12.36
CA VAL A 341 -8.64 -10.68 12.84
C VAL A 341 -8.89 -11.63 11.66
N PRO A 342 -8.24 -12.81 11.61
CA PRO A 342 -8.24 -13.66 10.42
C PRO A 342 -9.59 -14.31 10.08
N CYS A 343 -10.43 -14.57 11.09
CA CYS A 343 -11.76 -15.11 10.88
C CYS A 343 -12.77 -14.09 10.36
N SER A 344 -12.42 -12.79 10.40
CA SER A 344 -13.17 -11.73 9.74
C SER A 344 -12.54 -11.42 8.39
N ARG A 345 -13.30 -11.55 7.30
CA ARG A 345 -12.84 -11.27 5.94
C ARG A 345 -13.78 -10.31 5.23
N VAL A 346 -13.21 -9.27 4.62
CA VAL A 346 -13.96 -8.31 3.79
C VAL A 346 -13.15 -8.02 2.53
N ALA A 347 -13.77 -8.21 1.37
CA ALA A 347 -13.18 -7.90 0.09
C ALA A 347 -13.32 -6.41 -0.23
N HIS A 348 -12.24 -5.80 -0.69
CA HIS A 348 -12.19 -4.40 -1.09
C HIS A 348 -11.86 -4.30 -2.57
N LEU A 349 -12.61 -3.46 -3.29
CA LEU A 349 -12.31 -3.16 -4.69
C LEU A 349 -11.04 -2.32 -4.79
N SER A 350 -9.94 -2.99 -5.13
CA SER A 350 -8.72 -2.30 -5.53
C SER A 350 -9.02 -1.45 -6.75
N ARG A 351 -8.33 -0.32 -6.89
CA ARG A 351 -8.49 0.57 -8.04
C ARG A 351 -7.19 0.63 -8.82
N HIS A 352 -7.28 0.65 -10.15
CA HIS A 352 -6.14 0.84 -11.03
C HIS A 352 -5.47 2.22 -10.82
N HIS A 353 -6.29 3.23 -10.54
CA HIS A 353 -5.86 4.55 -10.10
C HIS A 353 -6.96 5.18 -9.24
N LEU A 354 -6.64 6.23 -8.50
CA LEU A 354 -7.66 6.99 -7.77
C LEU A 354 -8.62 7.65 -8.78
N PRO A 355 -9.95 7.60 -8.55
CA PRO A 355 -10.98 8.05 -9.49
C PRO A 355 -11.06 9.59 -9.62
N TYR A 356 -10.46 10.32 -8.68
CA TYR A 356 -10.45 11.78 -8.69
C TYR A 356 -9.10 12.29 -9.16
N ILE A 357 -9.13 13.20 -10.14
CA ILE A 357 -8.01 14.09 -10.45
C ILE A 357 -7.82 14.97 -9.21
N PHE A 358 -7.03 14.52 -8.24
CA PHE A 358 -6.66 15.34 -7.09
C PHE A 358 -5.91 16.56 -7.61
N PRO A 359 -6.38 17.79 -7.37
CA PRO A 359 -5.60 18.97 -7.69
C PRO A 359 -4.37 19.11 -6.80
N ASP A 360 -4.20 18.34 -5.71
CA ASP A 360 -3.10 18.60 -4.78
C ASP A 360 -2.50 17.33 -4.18
N GLN A 361 -1.48 16.79 -4.86
CA GLN A 361 -0.39 16.07 -4.18
C GLN A 361 0.13 16.86 -2.95
N GLU A 362 -0.05 18.19 -2.95
CA GLU A 362 0.16 19.04 -1.80
C GLU A 362 -0.74 18.71 -0.60
N MET A 363 -2.02 18.36 -0.78
CA MET A 363 -2.93 18.04 0.33
C MET A 363 -2.53 16.73 1.03
N LEU A 364 -2.22 15.68 0.26
CA LEU A 364 -1.67 14.45 0.82
C LEU A 364 -0.37 14.73 1.58
N ARG A 365 0.52 15.57 1.03
CA ARG A 365 1.72 16.02 1.74
C ARG A 365 1.39 16.79 3.01
N ARG A 366 0.43 17.71 2.99
CA ARG A 366 -0.03 18.44 4.19
C ARG A 366 -0.52 17.47 5.27
N ASN A 367 -1.30 16.45 4.89
CA ASN A 367 -1.73 15.41 5.82
C ASN A 367 -0.54 14.64 6.41
N LYS A 368 0.40 14.18 5.57
CA LYS A 368 1.64 13.50 6.03
C LYS A 368 2.53 14.39 6.91
N ILE A 369 2.65 15.68 6.59
CA ILE A 369 3.35 16.68 7.41
C ILE A 369 2.74 16.76 8.81
N ARG A 370 1.41 16.76 8.91
CA ARG A 370 0.73 16.75 10.22
C ARG A 370 1.10 15.50 11.01
N VAL A 371 1.05 14.32 10.40
CA VAL A 371 1.48 13.07 11.04
C VAL A 371 2.92 13.19 11.55
N ALA A 372 3.83 13.66 10.68
CA ALA A 372 5.24 13.81 11.03
C ALA A 372 5.46 14.81 12.18
N ASP A 373 4.79 15.96 12.16
CA ASP A 373 4.98 17.01 13.17
C ASP A 373 4.36 16.69 14.52
N ILE A 374 3.26 15.94 14.55
CA ILE A 374 2.56 15.57 15.78
C ILE A 374 3.18 14.31 16.39
N TRP A 375 3.41 13.28 15.57
CA TRP A 375 3.62 11.92 16.05
C TRP A 375 5.05 11.42 15.95
N MET A 376 5.87 11.89 15.00
CA MET A 376 7.21 11.32 14.74
C MET A 376 8.35 11.95 15.57
N ASP A 377 8.07 12.89 16.47
CA ASP A 377 9.06 13.54 17.34
C ASP A 377 10.35 13.97 16.61
N ALA A 378 11.53 13.50 17.04
CA ALA A 378 12.82 13.80 16.40
C ALA A 378 12.99 13.10 15.03
N TYR A 379 12.28 11.99 14.80
CA TYR A 379 12.37 11.16 13.60
C TYR A 379 11.69 11.79 12.38
N LYS A 380 10.85 12.81 12.56
CA LYS A 380 10.26 13.57 11.44
C LYS A 380 11.28 14.12 10.44
N LYS A 381 12.52 14.35 10.89
CA LYS A 381 13.64 14.75 10.03
C LYS A 381 13.90 13.73 8.90
N ILE A 382 13.66 12.45 9.17
CA ILE A 382 13.83 11.35 8.22
C ILE A 382 12.79 11.45 7.10
N TYR A 383 11.53 11.76 7.45
CA TYR A 383 10.46 12.05 6.48
C TYR A 383 10.79 13.28 5.62
N TYR A 384 11.13 14.43 6.23
CA TYR A 384 11.43 15.64 5.47
C TYR A 384 12.67 15.55 4.57
N ARG A 385 13.62 14.66 4.89
CA ARG A 385 14.77 14.38 4.01
C ARG A 385 14.38 13.60 2.75
N ARG A 386 13.29 12.84 2.82
CA ARG A 386 12.77 12.01 1.72
C ARG A 386 11.71 12.74 0.90
N ASP A 387 11.06 13.74 1.47
CA ASP A 387 10.12 14.64 0.78
C ASP A 387 10.52 16.11 0.99
N THR A 388 11.31 16.65 0.06
CA THR A 388 11.81 18.03 0.11
C THR A 388 10.70 19.07 -0.05
N LEU A 389 9.65 18.76 -0.82
CA LEU A 389 8.48 19.63 -0.95
C LEU A 389 7.73 19.74 0.37
N ALA A 390 7.63 18.63 1.12
CA ALA A 390 7.03 18.66 2.44
C ALA A 390 7.78 19.59 3.41
N HIS A 391 9.11 19.72 3.27
CA HIS A 391 9.90 20.66 4.08
C HIS A 391 9.53 22.12 3.81
N LEU A 392 9.23 22.47 2.54
CA LEU A 392 8.82 23.83 2.15
C LEU A 392 7.41 24.15 2.67
N ILE A 393 6.46 23.22 2.48
CA ILE A 393 5.05 23.40 2.91
C ILE A 393 4.95 23.56 4.43
N LYS A 394 5.76 22.80 5.18
CA LYS A 394 5.77 22.81 6.66
C LYS A 394 5.89 24.22 7.25
N GLN A 395 6.62 25.12 6.60
CA GLN A 395 6.90 26.45 7.14
C GLN A 395 5.65 27.34 7.26
N VAL A 396 4.48 26.91 6.75
CA VAL A 396 3.27 27.72 6.64
C VAL A 396 2.19 27.38 7.70
N CYS A 397 2.16 26.17 8.28
CA CYS A 397 1.03 25.73 9.14
C CYS A 397 1.46 24.84 10.33
N GLY A 398 0.95 25.10 11.54
CA GLY A 398 1.27 24.34 12.76
C GLY A 398 0.08 23.54 13.36
N PRO A 399 0.29 22.31 13.87
CA PRO A 399 -0.79 21.45 14.41
C PRO A 399 -0.97 21.57 15.94
N GLU A 400 -1.20 22.78 16.45
CA GLU A 400 -1.15 23.03 17.91
C GLU A 400 -2.25 22.30 18.71
N GLU A 401 -3.46 22.19 18.18
CA GLU A 401 -4.59 21.45 18.81
C GLU A 401 -4.24 19.97 19.03
N ARG A 402 -3.73 19.29 17.99
CA ARG A 402 -3.28 17.90 18.10
C ARG A 402 -2.12 17.71 19.08
N LEU A 403 -1.19 18.66 19.14
CA LEU A 403 -0.10 18.61 20.12
C LEU A 403 -0.59 18.75 21.56
N ARG A 404 -1.64 19.55 21.80
CA ARG A 404 -2.30 19.63 23.12
C ARG A 404 -2.99 18.31 23.47
N LEU A 405 -3.69 17.70 22.52
CA LEU A 405 -4.31 16.38 22.69
C LEU A 405 -3.28 15.29 23.04
N LYS A 406 -2.17 15.21 22.29
CA LYS A 406 -1.07 14.26 22.57
C LYS A 406 -0.55 14.40 24.01
N ARG A 407 -0.44 15.63 24.52
CA ARG A 407 -0.02 15.90 25.90
C ARG A 407 -1.09 15.52 26.92
N SER A 408 -2.36 15.87 26.68
CA SER A 408 -3.45 15.61 27.63
C SER A 408 -3.72 14.12 27.81
N LEU A 409 -3.52 13.32 26.77
CA LEU A 409 -3.65 11.86 26.82
C LEU A 409 -2.42 11.15 27.40
N GLY A 410 -1.33 11.87 27.69
CA GLY A 410 -0.11 11.26 28.21
C GLY A 410 0.55 10.26 27.25
N CYS A 411 0.42 10.48 25.93
CA CYS A 411 0.86 9.51 24.94
C CYS A 411 2.39 9.33 24.95
N ARG A 412 2.81 8.09 24.72
CA ARG A 412 4.20 7.69 24.55
C ARG A 412 4.81 8.33 23.30
N ASN A 413 6.14 8.45 23.30
CA ASN A 413 6.88 9.06 22.20
C ASN A 413 7.06 8.07 21.03
N PHE A 414 7.47 8.59 19.87
CA PHE A 414 7.68 7.78 18.67
C PHE A 414 8.81 6.77 18.82
N HIS A 415 9.82 7.07 19.65
CA HIS A 415 10.87 6.12 19.95
C HIS A 415 10.30 4.84 20.60
N TRP A 416 9.37 5.00 21.56
CA TRP A 416 8.66 3.89 22.15
C TRP A 416 7.87 3.10 21.09
N PHE A 417 7.13 3.78 20.20
CA PHE A 417 6.39 3.15 19.11
C PHE A 417 7.32 2.28 18.25
N LEU A 418 8.47 2.82 17.82
CA LEU A 418 9.46 2.06 17.04
C LEU A 418 10.02 0.88 17.84
N SER A 419 10.41 1.06 19.10
CA SER A 419 11.02 -0.02 19.89
C SER A 419 10.06 -1.15 20.28
N THR A 420 8.77 -0.85 20.44
CA THR A 420 7.78 -1.78 21.03
C THR A 420 6.78 -2.29 20.00
N VAL A 421 6.29 -1.42 19.12
CA VAL A 421 5.20 -1.73 18.18
C VAL A 421 5.75 -2.10 16.81
N TYR A 422 6.75 -1.35 16.33
CA TYR A 422 7.32 -1.57 14.99
C TYR A 422 8.86 -1.63 14.99
N PRO A 423 9.48 -2.58 15.74
CA PRO A 423 10.94 -2.68 15.85
C PRO A 423 11.62 -3.13 14.54
N GLN A 424 10.85 -3.73 13.63
CA GLN A 424 11.34 -4.12 12.32
C GLN A 424 11.50 -2.93 11.36
N LEU A 425 10.92 -1.76 11.66
CA LEU A 425 11.13 -0.57 10.84
C LEU A 425 12.55 -0.05 11.04
N TYR A 426 13.42 -0.37 10.09
CA TYR A 426 14.80 0.14 10.07
C TYR A 426 14.81 1.66 10.17
N VAL A 427 15.59 2.23 11.10
CA VAL A 427 15.75 3.67 11.28
C VAL A 427 16.99 4.16 10.54
N PRO A 428 16.84 4.98 9.47
CA PRO A 428 17.96 5.54 8.74
C PRO A 428 18.78 6.50 9.61
N GLN A 429 20.12 6.33 9.59
CA GLN A 429 21.03 7.24 10.30
C GLN A 429 21.20 8.59 9.59
N ASP A 430 20.93 8.66 8.27
CA ASP A 430 20.97 9.87 7.43
C ASP A 430 22.14 10.82 7.79
N LYS A 431 23.37 10.30 7.73
CA LYS A 431 24.60 11.05 8.01
C LYS A 431 24.82 12.12 6.93
N LEU A 432 25.20 13.33 7.35
CA LEU A 432 25.59 14.40 6.43
C LEU A 432 26.74 13.92 5.51
N ALA A 433 26.66 14.26 4.22
CA ALA A 433 27.51 13.78 3.10
C ALA A 433 27.24 12.36 2.57
N LEU A 434 26.27 11.61 3.13
CA LEU A 434 26.01 10.19 2.78
C LEU A 434 24.53 9.92 2.47
N SER A 435 23.78 10.98 2.19
CA SER A 435 22.37 10.91 1.81
C SER A 435 22.14 11.89 0.67
N GLY A 436 21.71 11.40 -0.49
CA GLY A 436 21.55 12.24 -1.66
C GLY A 436 21.28 11.48 -2.95
N GLU A 437 21.35 12.19 -4.06
CA GLU A 437 21.15 11.63 -5.38
C GLU A 437 22.45 10.96 -5.87
N VAL A 438 22.32 9.81 -6.52
CA VAL A 438 23.45 9.12 -7.16
C VAL A 438 23.30 9.29 -8.67
N ARG A 439 24.24 10.02 -9.26
CA ARG A 439 24.30 10.33 -10.71
C ARG A 439 25.36 9.49 -11.40
N HIS A 440 25.15 9.14 -12.66
CA HIS A 440 26.19 8.50 -13.45
C HIS A 440 27.21 9.53 -13.98
N THR A 441 28.52 9.28 -13.90
CA THR A 441 29.55 10.31 -14.20
C THR A 441 29.62 10.74 -15.67
N HIS A 442 29.20 9.89 -16.61
CA HIS A 442 29.33 10.15 -18.06
C HIS A 442 28.00 10.27 -18.80
N ILE A 443 26.87 10.03 -18.14
CA ILE A 443 25.55 10.15 -18.76
C ILE A 443 24.81 11.22 -17.96
N CYS A 444 24.80 12.46 -18.48
CA CYS A 444 24.32 13.68 -17.80
C CYS A 444 22.83 13.69 -17.36
N HIS A 445 22.12 12.57 -17.51
CA HIS A 445 20.68 12.49 -17.34
C HIS A 445 20.25 11.14 -16.78
N VAL A 446 21.02 10.55 -15.84
CA VAL A 446 20.70 9.24 -15.25
C VAL A 446 20.86 9.27 -13.74
N CYS A 447 19.74 9.18 -13.03
CA CYS A 447 19.65 9.00 -11.57
C CYS A 447 19.36 7.54 -11.21
N PHE A 448 19.86 7.06 -10.08
CA PHE A 448 19.49 5.75 -9.54
C PHE A 448 18.13 5.82 -8.82
N SER A 449 17.11 5.09 -9.31
CA SER A 449 15.80 4.96 -8.66
C SER A 449 15.50 3.52 -8.26
N LEU A 450 15.13 3.33 -7.00
CA LEU A 450 14.40 2.15 -6.54
C LEU A 450 12.92 2.38 -6.83
N CYS A 451 12.29 1.49 -7.59
CA CYS A 451 10.86 1.51 -7.84
C CYS A 451 10.25 0.29 -7.14
N SER A 452 9.21 0.51 -6.34
CA SER A 452 8.51 -0.54 -5.61
C SER A 452 7.90 -1.57 -6.56
N SER A 453 7.94 -2.84 -6.14
CA SER A 453 7.27 -4.01 -6.72
C SER A 453 7.69 -4.39 -8.15
N THR A 454 8.63 -5.34 -8.25
CA THR A 454 8.94 -6.17 -9.44
C THR A 454 9.10 -5.41 -10.76
N LEU A 455 10.35 -5.07 -11.11
CA LEU A 455 10.97 -4.92 -12.45
C LEU A 455 11.84 -3.65 -12.56
N LEU A 456 13.10 -3.87 -13.00
CA LEU A 456 13.98 -2.95 -13.74
C LEU A 456 14.24 -1.56 -13.13
N CYS A 457 15.45 -1.35 -12.62
CA CYS A 457 16.03 -0.02 -12.50
C CYS A 457 16.23 0.57 -13.91
N PHE A 458 15.48 1.62 -14.22
CA PHE A 458 15.62 2.35 -15.47
C PHE A 458 16.47 3.61 -15.29
N CYS A 459 17.26 3.90 -16.31
CA CYS A 459 17.90 5.18 -16.49
C CYS A 459 16.85 6.19 -17.01
N TYR A 460 16.39 7.11 -16.17
CA TYR A 460 15.52 8.22 -16.59
C TYR A 460 16.28 9.53 -16.70
N SER A 461 15.88 10.37 -17.67
CA SER A 461 16.24 11.79 -17.71
C SER A 461 15.99 12.44 -16.35
N CYS A 462 16.93 13.26 -15.87
CA CYS A 462 16.93 13.94 -14.56
C CYS A 462 15.75 14.93 -14.37
N THR A 463 14.52 14.44 -14.43
CA THR A 463 13.29 15.16 -14.09
C THR A 463 12.47 14.41 -13.03
N MET A 464 12.91 13.21 -12.62
CA MET A 464 12.23 12.35 -11.64
C MET A 464 13.15 12.04 -10.45
N TRP A 465 12.67 12.36 -9.26
CA TRP A 465 13.41 12.34 -8.00
C TRP A 465 13.55 10.91 -7.47
N ALA A 466 14.79 10.44 -7.45
CA ALA A 466 15.13 9.08 -7.11
C ALA A 466 16.30 9.12 -6.11
N LEU A 467 16.08 8.64 -4.89
CA LEU A 467 17.06 8.68 -3.81
C LEU A 467 17.55 7.27 -3.50
N ALA A 468 18.85 7.05 -3.65
CA ALA A 468 19.55 5.88 -3.13
C ALA A 468 20.28 6.28 -1.83
N THR A 469 20.03 5.58 -0.74
CA THR A 469 20.73 5.78 0.55
C THR A 469 22.03 4.97 0.57
N VAL A 470 23.19 5.58 0.84
CA VAL A 470 24.50 4.88 0.88
C VAL A 470 25.28 5.27 2.13
N GLN A 471 25.74 4.30 2.95
CA GLN A 471 26.34 4.55 4.29
C GLN A 471 27.87 4.33 4.33
N THR A 472 28.62 5.08 5.16
CA THR A 472 30.07 4.86 5.44
C THR A 472 30.45 5.00 6.93
N THR A 473 31.60 4.41 7.30
CA THR A 473 32.31 4.50 8.60
C THR A 473 33.58 5.37 8.50
N PRO A 474 34.02 6.02 9.60
CA PRO A 474 34.94 7.17 9.53
C PRO A 474 36.39 6.75 9.28
N GLY A 475 36.97 7.23 8.17
CA GLY A 475 38.41 7.27 7.93
C GLY A 475 38.85 8.72 7.76
N ARG A 476 39.96 9.10 8.42
CA ARG A 476 40.58 10.43 8.34
C ARG A 476 40.81 10.83 6.88
N ASN A 477 39.99 11.72 6.34
CA ASN A 477 40.42 12.75 5.38
C ASN A 477 39.30 13.76 5.12
N ASN A 478 39.57 15.01 5.49
CA ASN A 478 38.78 16.19 5.18
C ASN A 478 38.99 16.60 3.73
N SER A 479 38.23 16.04 2.79
CA SER A 479 38.13 16.58 1.43
C SER A 479 36.68 16.97 1.12
N ARG A 480 36.42 18.28 1.06
CA ARG A 480 35.15 18.90 0.65
C ARG A 480 34.98 18.85 -0.87
N GLY A 481 34.93 17.66 -1.46
CA GLY A 481 34.65 17.44 -2.88
C GLY A 481 33.61 16.34 -3.07
N PRO A 482 32.89 16.32 -4.21
CA PRO A 482 31.94 15.24 -4.49
C PRO A 482 32.66 13.89 -4.60
N LEU A 483 32.02 12.83 -4.09
CA LEU A 483 32.57 11.48 -4.09
C LEU A 483 32.24 10.79 -5.42
N SER A 484 33.25 10.28 -6.12
CA SER A 484 33.10 9.52 -7.37
C SER A 484 33.68 8.10 -7.26
N GLY A 485 32.98 7.10 -7.77
CA GLY A 485 33.48 5.71 -7.82
C GLY A 485 32.46 4.70 -8.35
N GLN A 486 32.79 3.41 -8.23
CA GLN A 486 31.93 2.31 -8.70
C GLN A 486 30.97 1.83 -7.60
N LEU A 487 29.73 1.49 -7.98
CA LEU A 487 28.78 0.82 -7.08
C LEU A 487 28.97 -0.70 -7.20
N VAL A 488 29.47 -1.37 -6.15
CA VAL A 488 29.76 -2.81 -6.16
C VAL A 488 28.74 -3.57 -5.32
N HIS A 489 27.97 -4.47 -5.93
CA HIS A 489 27.07 -5.39 -5.24
C HIS A 489 27.85 -6.38 -4.37
N GLN A 490 27.53 -6.47 -3.08
CA GLN A 490 28.36 -7.21 -2.13
C GLN A 490 28.44 -8.70 -2.39
N GLN A 491 27.32 -9.38 -2.64
CA GLN A 491 27.30 -10.83 -2.69
C GLN A 491 28.08 -11.35 -3.88
N SER A 492 27.86 -10.70 -5.01
CA SER A 492 28.46 -11.10 -6.29
C SER A 492 29.79 -10.41 -6.57
N GLN A 493 30.17 -9.40 -5.78
CA GLN A 493 31.32 -8.52 -6.02
C GLN A 493 31.32 -7.93 -7.45
N MET A 494 30.12 -7.73 -8.02
CA MET A 494 29.91 -7.18 -9.37
C MET A 494 29.55 -5.70 -9.31
N CYS A 495 29.99 -4.93 -10.29
CA CYS A 495 29.72 -3.51 -10.39
C CYS A 495 28.41 -3.23 -11.14
N VAL A 496 27.67 -2.22 -10.69
CA VAL A 496 26.50 -1.69 -11.41
C VAL A 496 26.99 -0.95 -12.65
N GLU A 497 26.63 -1.47 -13.82
CA GLU A 497 26.93 -0.89 -15.13
C GLU A 497 25.66 -0.35 -15.79
N ALA A 498 25.68 0.92 -16.22
CA ALA A 498 24.63 1.53 -17.00
C ALA A 498 24.80 1.21 -18.50
N VAL A 499 23.91 0.40 -19.08
CA VAL A 499 23.96 0.06 -20.51
C VAL A 499 22.98 0.94 -21.28
N GLN A 500 23.52 1.86 -22.08
CA GLN A 500 22.77 2.71 -23.00
C GLN A 500 22.62 2.02 -24.36
N GLN A 501 21.48 2.24 -25.02
CA GLN A 501 21.18 1.76 -26.36
C GLN A 501 22.23 2.27 -27.36
N ALA A 502 22.87 1.38 -28.12
CA ALA A 502 23.72 1.80 -29.24
C ALA A 502 22.81 2.19 -30.43
N GLY A 503 23.04 3.39 -30.98
CA GLY A 503 22.43 3.82 -32.23
C GLY A 503 22.78 2.90 -33.40
N LEU A 504 21.90 2.90 -34.40
CA LEU A 504 21.90 2.01 -35.58
C LEU A 504 23.29 1.65 -36.11
N LEU A 505 23.61 0.36 -36.09
CA LEU A 505 24.46 -0.27 -37.09
C LEU A 505 23.55 -0.96 -38.10
N GLN A 506 23.46 -0.42 -39.32
CA GLN A 506 22.85 -1.13 -40.44
C GLN A 506 23.64 -2.41 -40.72
N SER A 507 23.08 -3.56 -40.31
CA SER A 507 23.49 -4.86 -40.82
C SER A 507 22.92 -5.04 -42.23
N LYS A 508 23.74 -5.51 -43.17
CA LYS A 508 23.38 -5.81 -44.57
C LYS A 508 22.53 -7.09 -44.74
N THR A 509 21.93 -7.61 -43.69
CA THR A 509 20.99 -8.74 -43.76
C THR A 509 19.71 -8.37 -43.01
N GLY A 510 18.60 -8.27 -43.74
CA GLY A 510 17.32 -7.72 -43.29
C GLY A 510 16.57 -8.58 -42.27
N GLU A 511 17.12 -8.75 -41.08
CA GLU A 511 16.39 -9.24 -39.91
C GLU A 511 16.22 -8.12 -38.88
N VAL A 512 14.97 -7.74 -38.64
CA VAL A 512 14.58 -6.74 -37.65
C VAL A 512 14.53 -7.40 -36.27
N HIS A 513 15.59 -7.25 -35.47
CA HIS A 513 15.51 -7.56 -34.04
C HIS A 513 14.76 -6.45 -33.29
N LYS A 514 13.79 -6.84 -32.45
CA LYS A 514 13.11 -5.93 -31.50
C LYS A 514 14.14 -5.27 -30.57
N PRO A 515 14.03 -3.96 -30.27
CA PRO A 515 14.99 -3.28 -29.41
C PRO A 515 14.87 -3.78 -27.97
N THR A 516 15.98 -4.26 -27.40
CA THR A 516 16.14 -4.45 -25.95
C THR A 516 16.29 -3.09 -25.28
N ALA A 517 15.46 -2.81 -24.27
CA ALA A 517 15.47 -1.54 -23.53
C ALA A 517 16.79 -1.37 -22.74
N GLY A 518 17.30 -0.15 -22.66
CA GLY A 518 18.44 0.19 -21.79
C GLY A 518 18.11 0.00 -20.31
N GLY A 519 19.13 -0.31 -19.50
CA GLY A 519 18.95 -0.64 -18.08
C GLY A 519 20.26 -0.73 -17.31
N LEU A 520 20.16 -0.93 -15.99
CA LEU A 520 21.31 -1.21 -15.12
C LEU A 520 21.53 -2.72 -15.02
N TYR A 521 22.79 -3.14 -15.04
CA TYR A 521 23.17 -4.55 -14.97
C TYR A 521 24.33 -4.74 -14.00
N LEU A 522 24.34 -5.85 -13.28
CA LEU A 522 25.54 -6.28 -12.56
C LEU A 522 26.52 -6.90 -13.56
N LYS A 523 27.72 -6.33 -13.64
CA LYS A 523 28.81 -6.78 -14.50
C LYS A 523 30.09 -6.93 -13.68
N PRO A 524 31.06 -7.74 -14.13
CA PRO A 524 32.38 -7.77 -13.51
C PRO A 524 32.94 -6.35 -13.36
N CYS A 525 33.50 -6.04 -12.19
CA CYS A 525 34.06 -4.73 -11.93
C CYS A 525 35.26 -4.44 -12.83
N THR A 526 35.13 -3.41 -13.65
CA THR A 526 36.17 -2.93 -14.58
C THR A 526 36.30 -1.42 -14.47
N ARG A 527 37.37 -0.80 -14.97
CA ARG A 527 37.46 0.68 -15.02
C ARG A 527 36.56 1.30 -16.09
N HIS A 528 35.49 0.61 -16.51
CA HIS A 528 34.65 1.04 -17.59
C HIS A 528 33.86 2.31 -17.20
N PRO A 529 33.76 3.33 -18.08
CA PRO A 529 33.04 4.57 -17.80
C PRO A 529 31.58 4.38 -17.40
N ARG A 530 30.94 3.29 -17.89
CA ARG A 530 29.55 2.91 -17.54
C ARG A 530 29.37 2.38 -16.11
N GLN A 531 30.46 2.17 -15.38
CA GLN A 531 30.43 1.71 -13.99
C GLN A 531 30.87 2.82 -13.02
N GLN A 532 30.91 4.08 -13.47
CA GLN A 532 31.38 5.22 -12.69
C GLN A 532 30.20 6.11 -12.28
N TRP A 533 30.08 6.36 -10.98
CA TRP A 533 28.97 7.06 -10.37
C TRP A 533 29.48 8.21 -9.50
N HIS A 534 28.72 9.30 -9.48
CA HIS A 534 28.97 10.56 -8.79
C HIS A 534 27.89 10.77 -7.75
N PHE A 535 28.28 11.01 -6.51
CA PHE A 535 27.36 11.31 -5.42
C PHE A 535 27.17 12.81 -5.29
N GLU A 536 25.94 13.28 -5.47
CA GLU A 536 25.56 14.63 -5.14
C GLU A 536 24.83 14.66 -3.79
N GLN A 537 25.39 15.42 -2.86
CA GLN A 537 24.78 15.62 -1.56
C GLN A 537 23.46 16.39 -1.73
N LEU A 538 22.37 15.90 -1.13
CA LEU A 538 21.18 16.71 -0.95
C LEU A 538 21.52 17.83 0.05
N VAL A 539 21.83 19.01 -0.49
CA VAL A 539 21.95 20.22 0.33
C VAL A 539 20.52 20.68 0.59
N ALA A 540 20.05 20.53 1.83
CA ALA A 540 18.85 21.24 2.26
C ALA A 540 19.06 22.74 1.98
N PRO A 541 18.09 23.46 1.39
CA PRO A 541 18.24 24.89 1.19
C PRO A 541 18.58 25.53 2.54
N LYS A 542 19.72 26.23 2.59
CA LYS A 542 20.08 27.03 3.76
C LYS A 542 18.96 28.05 3.93
N GLY A 543 18.26 27.99 5.06
CA GLY A 543 17.33 29.04 5.45
C GLY A 543 18.08 30.36 5.55
N ASN A 544 17.55 31.39 4.89
CA ASN A 544 17.77 32.77 5.26
C ASN A 544 16.73 33.16 6.31
#